data_AF-A0A1V2VVB1-F1
#
_entry.id   AF-A0A1V2VVB1-F1
#
_cell.length_a   1.000
_cell.length_b   1.000
_cell.length_c   1.000
_cell.angle_alpha   90.00
_cell.angle_beta   90.00
_cell.angle_gamma   90.00
#
_symmetry.space_group_name_H-M   'P 1'
#
loop_
_entity.id
_entity.type
_entity.pdbx_description
1 polymer ?
#
loop_
_entity_poly.entity_id
_entity_poly.type
_entity_poly.pdbx_seq_one_letter_code
_entity_poly.pdbx_strand_id
1 'polypeptide(L)' 'MSIHPVIAAFEHQAKILDVIGDTQDSDDAIALLAGWLDLAAEHLTEDDVCVLVNVGGLLFRDGLQRKNARLSGP' A
#
# COMPACT_ATOMS: atom_id res chain seq x y z
N MET A 1 7.67 -22.16 11.36
CA MET A 1 7.95 -21.40 10.11
C MET A 1 8.27 -19.98 10.56
N SER A 2 9.45 -19.45 10.27
CA SER A 2 9.79 -18.06 10.66
C SER A 2 9.11 -17.10 9.70
N ILE A 3 8.30 -16.17 10.21
CA ILE A 3 7.74 -15.08 9.40
C ILE A 3 8.88 -14.15 8.98
N HIS A 4 8.84 -13.64 7.75
CA HIS A 4 9.84 -12.70 7.25
C HIS A 4 9.78 -11.40 8.09
N PRO A 5 10.91 -10.84 8.57
CA PRO A 5 10.89 -9.70 9.48
C PRO A 5 10.11 -8.48 8.98
N VAL A 6 10.19 -8.19 7.67
CA VAL A 6 9.44 -7.08 7.06
C VAL A 6 7.93 -7.34 7.05
N ILE A 7 7.49 -8.60 6.88
CA ILE A 7 6.06 -8.96 6.95
C ILE A 7 5.56 -8.76 8.38
N ALA A 8 6.36 -9.15 9.38
CA ALA A 8 6.03 -8.91 10.79
C ALA A 8 5.92 -7.40 11.12
N ALA A 9 6.76 -6.56 10.49
CA ALA A 9 6.65 -5.11 10.63
C ALA A 9 5.35 -4.57 10.01
N PHE A 10 4.93 -5.07 8.84
CA PHE A 10 3.64 -4.71 8.24
C PHE A 10 2.46 -5.11 9.12
N GLU A 11 2.47 -6.32 9.69
CA GLU A 11 1.44 -6.78 10.62
C GLU A 11 1.39 -5.91 11.89
N HIS A 12 2.55 -5.50 12.40
CA HIS A 12 2.62 -4.63 13.56
C HIS A 12 2.06 -3.24 13.26
N GLN A 13 2.43 -2.65 12.12
CA GLN A 13 1.93 -1.35 11.70
C GLN A 13 0.41 -1.37 11.47
N ALA A 14 -0.13 -2.42 10.84
CA ALA A 14 -1.57 -2.58 10.66
C ALA A 14 -2.31 -2.56 12.01
N LYS A 15 -1.79 -3.28 13.02
CA LYS A 15 -2.37 -3.27 14.38
C LYS A 15 -2.33 -1.90 15.03
N ILE A 16 -1.27 -1.11 14.80
CA ILE A 16 -1.20 0.26 15.32
C ILE A 16 -2.28 1.13 14.69
N LEU A 17 -2.44 1.05 13.35
CA LEU A 17 -3.47 1.79 12.62
C LEU A 17 -4.88 1.44 13.12
N ASP A 18 -5.16 0.15 13.36
CA ASP A 18 -6.42 -0.30 13.95
C ASP A 18 -6.64 0.29 15.35
N VAL A 19 -5.61 0.29 16.20
CA VAL A 19 -5.69 0.79 17.59
C VAL A 19 -5.96 2.30 17.64
N ILE A 20 -5.36 3.07 16.75
CA ILE A 20 -5.57 4.53 16.70
C ILE A 20 -6.84 4.91 15.94
N GLY A 21 -7.56 3.94 15.38
CA GLY A 21 -8.79 4.18 14.61
C GLY A 21 -8.51 4.92 13.30
N ASP A 22 -7.36 4.68 12.69
CA ASP A 22 -7.00 5.28 11.43
C ASP A 22 -8.00 4.89 10.33
N THR A 23 -8.36 5.85 9.48
CA THR A 23 -9.36 5.66 8.43
C THR A 23 -8.76 5.73 7.03
N GLN A 24 -7.43 5.79 6.90
CA GLN A 24 -6.78 5.83 5.60
C GLN A 24 -7.09 4.55 4.85
N ASP A 25 -7.45 4.68 3.58
CA ASP A 25 -7.76 3.55 2.73
C ASP A 25 -6.61 3.26 1.73
N SER A 26 -6.89 2.35 0.80
CA SER A 26 -5.89 1.96 -0.19
C SER A 26 -5.49 3.10 -1.13
N ASP A 27 -6.39 4.05 -1.41
CA ASP A 27 -6.06 5.21 -2.24
C ASP A 27 -5.09 6.13 -1.49
N ASP A 28 -5.32 6.37 -0.19
CA ASP A 28 -4.43 7.17 0.65
C ASP A 28 -3.03 6.54 0.71
N ALA A 29 -2.94 5.22 0.86
CA ALA A 29 -1.68 4.50 0.85
C ALA A 29 -0.95 4.60 -0.51
N ILE A 30 -1.68 4.57 -1.62
CA ILE A 30 -1.12 4.76 -2.97
C ILE A 30 -0.59 6.18 -3.14
N ALA A 31 -1.34 7.19 -2.68
CA ALA A 31 -0.90 8.59 -2.73
C ALA A 31 0.38 8.80 -1.90
N LEU A 32 0.46 8.20 -0.71
CA LEU A 32 1.67 8.22 0.11
C LEU A 32 2.86 7.57 -0.60
N LEU A 33 2.66 6.41 -1.23
CA LEU A 33 3.70 5.72 -1.98
C LEU A 33 4.18 6.55 -3.18
N ALA A 34 3.26 7.14 -3.95
CA ALA A 34 3.60 7.98 -5.09
C ALA A 34 4.38 9.23 -4.66
N GLY A 35 3.92 9.92 -3.62
CA GLY A 35 4.64 11.08 -3.08
C GLY A 35 6.03 10.72 -2.55
N TRP A 36 6.18 9.55 -1.92
CA TRP A 36 7.49 9.08 -1.48
C TRP A 36 8.42 8.73 -2.65
N LEU A 37 7.90 8.10 -3.71
CA LEU A 37 8.67 7.80 -4.93
C LEU A 37 9.20 9.07 -5.58
N ASP A 38 8.39 10.12 -5.66
CA ASP A 38 8.82 11.42 -6.18
C ASP A 38 9.96 12.02 -5.34
N LEU A 39 9.87 11.92 -4.00
CA LEU A 39 10.90 12.40 -3.09
C LEU A 39 12.19 11.57 -3.11
N ALA A 40 12.06 10.26 -3.33
CA ALA A 40 13.17 9.32 -3.29
C ALA A 40 13.79 9.04 -4.67
N ALA A 41 13.28 9.65 -5.74
CA ALA A 41 13.61 9.32 -7.14
C ALA A 41 15.12 9.29 -7.42
N GLU A 42 15.91 10.18 -6.82
CA GLU A 42 17.37 10.23 -7.02
C GLU A 42 18.13 9.08 -6.34
N HIS A 43 17.49 8.38 -5.40
CA HIS A 43 18.08 7.29 -4.62
C HIS A 43 17.61 5.91 -5.05
N LEU A 44 16.68 5.82 -5.99
CA LEU A 44 16.09 4.56 -6.45
C LEU A 44 16.74 4.12 -7.76
N THR A 45 17.02 2.82 -7.86
CA THR A 45 17.33 2.21 -9.16
C THR A 45 16.06 2.03 -9.98
N GLU A 46 16.21 1.81 -11.28
CA GLU A 46 15.09 1.48 -12.16
C GLU A 46 14.34 0.22 -11.69
N ASP A 47 15.08 -0.78 -11.19
CA ASP A 47 14.50 -2.01 -10.63
C ASP A 47 13.68 -1.73 -9.37
N ASP A 48 14.17 -0.87 -8.48
CA ASP A 48 13.43 -0.46 -7.27
C ASP A 48 12.10 0.23 -7.66
N VAL A 49 12.16 1.16 -8.61
CA VAL A 49 10.98 1.86 -9.12
C VAL A 49 10.00 0.87 -9.74
N CYS A 50 10.47 -0.09 -10.53
CA CYS A 50 9.64 -1.12 -11.15
C CYS A 50 8.88 -1.97 -10.12
N VAL A 51 9.58 -2.41 -9.06
CA VAL A 51 8.97 -3.18 -7.96
C VAL A 51 7.93 -2.34 -7.22
N LEU A 52 8.25 -1.10 -6.87
CA LEU A 52 7.36 -0.22 -6.10
C LEU A 52 6.13 0.22 -6.91
N VAL A 53 6.30 0.51 -8.20
CA VAL A 53 5.18 0.79 -9.12
C VAL A 53 4.27 -0.44 -9.25
N ASN A 54 4.84 -1.65 -9.33
CA ASN A 54 4.03 -2.87 -9.33
C ASN A 54 3.24 -3.04 -8.02
N VAL A 55 3.84 -2.75 -6.85
CA VAL A 55 3.12 -2.74 -5.56
C VAL A 55 1.96 -1.74 -5.59
N GLY A 56 2.20 -0.50 -6.03
CA GLY A 56 1.16 0.52 -6.15
C GLY A 56 0.04 0.11 -7.10
N GLY A 57 0.37 -0.49 -8.25
CA GLY A 57 -0.61 -1.00 -9.21
C GLY A 57 -1.48 -2.13 -8.67
N LEU A 58 -0.91 -3.04 -7.87
CA LEU A 58 -1.67 -4.10 -7.21
C LEU A 58 -2.66 -3.53 -6.19
N LEU A 59 -2.23 -2.57 -5.37
CA LEU A 59 -3.09 -1.87 -4.40
C LEU A 59 -4.21 -1.11 -5.11
N PHE A 60 -3.90 -0.40 -6.21
CA PHE A 60 -4.88 0.36 -6.97
C PHE A 60 -5.96 -0.54 -7.55
N ARG A 61 -5.56 -1.66 -8.16
CA ARG A 61 -6.51 -2.65 -8.72
C ARG A 61 -7.43 -3.22 -7.65
N ASP A 62 -6.88 -3.57 -6.49
CA ASP A 62 -7.64 -4.11 -5.36
C ASP A 62 -8.62 -3.08 -4.77
N GLY A 63 -8.19 -1.82 -4.65
CA GLY A 63 -9.06 -0.69 -4.30
C GLY A 63 -10.23 -0.50 -5.27
N LEU A 64 -9.96 -0.53 -6.57
CA LEU A 64 -11.01 -0.47 -7.61
C LEU A 64 -11.99 -1.63 -7.50
N GLN A 65 -11.51 -2.86 -7.29
CA GLN A 65 -12.37 -4.03 -7.12
C GLN A 65 -13.29 -3.88 -5.90
N ARG A 66 -12.77 -3.40 -4.76
CA ARG A 66 -13.58 -3.12 -3.57
C ARG A 66 -14.64 -2.05 -3.84
N LYS A 67 -14.27 -0.95 -4.51
CA LYS A 67 -15.23 0.12 -4.86
C LYS A 67 -16.32 -0.39 -5.79
N ASN A 68 -15.95 -1.14 -6.82
CA ASN A 68 -16.92 -1.72 -7.75
C ASN A 68 -17.85 -2.71 -7.04
N ALA A 69 -17.34 -3.55 -6.13
CA ALA A 69 -18.16 -4.44 -5.33
C ALA A 69 -19.14 -3.68 -4.41
N ARG A 70 -18.70 -2.57 -3.81
CA ARG A 70 -19.59 -1.69 -3.01
C ARG A 70 -20.68 -1.03 -3.85
N LEU A 71 -20.34 -0.60 -5.07
CA LEU A 71 -21.28 -0.02 -6.04
C LEU A 71 -22.24 -1.06 -6.66
N SER A 72 -21.88 -2.34 -6.58
CA SER A 72 -22.65 -3.47 -7.11
C SER A 72 -23.41 -4.26 -6.03
N GLY A 73 -23.43 -3.77 -4.78
CA GLY A 73 -24.25 -4.32 -3.70
C GLY A 73 -25.75 -4.03 -3.90
N PRO A 74 -26.66 -4.79 -3.25
CA PRO A 74 -28.07 -4.92 -3.64
C PRO A 74 -28.86 -3.61 -3.68
#